data_AF-A0A7R9M786-F1
#
_entry.id   AF-A0A7R9M786-F1
#
_cell.length_a   1.000
_cell.length_b   1.000
_cell.length_c   1.000
_cell.angle_alpha   90.00
_cell.angle_beta   90.00
_cell.angle_gamma   90.00
#
_symmetry.space_group_name_H-M   'P 1'
#
loop_
_entity.id
_entity.type
_entity.pdbx_description
1 polymer ?
#
loop_
_entity_poly.entity_id
_entity_poly.type
_entity_poly.pdbx_seq_one_letter_code
_entity_poly.pdbx_strand_id
1 'polypeptide(L)' 'MPFDAFVGLIALAVQEDSQILDNLGVLYISSSKLKEAQEIYEILDKKYPEYREGKVHYNILYM' A
#
# COMPACT_ATOMS: atom_id res chain seq x y z
N MET A 1 -2.86 -27.49 -14.62
CA MET A 1 -2.41 -27.69 -13.23
C MET A 1 -1.93 -26.32 -12.74
N PRO A 2 -2.54 -25.74 -11.70
CA PRO A 2 -2.41 -24.31 -11.38
C PRO A 2 -1.14 -24.06 -10.54
N PHE A 3 -0.02 -23.80 -11.20
CA PHE A 3 1.21 -23.44 -10.50
C PHE A 3 1.31 -21.92 -10.26
N ASP A 4 0.64 -21.11 -11.10
CA ASP A 4 0.75 -19.64 -11.07
C ASP A 4 -0.02 -18.99 -9.91
N ALA A 5 -1.15 -19.57 -9.51
CA ALA A 5 -1.97 -19.04 -8.42
C ALA A 5 -1.26 -19.16 -7.06
N PHE A 6 -0.47 -20.22 -6.86
CA PHE A 6 0.25 -20.46 -5.61
C PHE A 6 1.47 -19.55 -5.46
N VAL A 7 2.22 -19.31 -6.55
CA VAL A 7 3.32 -18.34 -6.57
C VAL A 7 2.81 -16.92 -6.41
N GLY A 8 1.67 -16.58 -7.03
CA GLY A 8 0.99 -15.30 -6.81
C GLY A 8 0.54 -15.10 -5.36
N LEU A 9 0.03 -16.17 -4.70
CA LEU A 9 -0.36 -16.12 -3.29
C LEU A 9 0.85 -16.00 -2.35
N ILE A 10 1.97 -16.67 -2.65
CA ILE A 10 3.23 -16.56 -1.89
C ILE A 10 3.86 -15.18 -2.10
N ALA A 11 3.86 -14.64 -3.32
CA ALA A 11 4.31 -13.28 -3.57
C ALA A 11 3.47 -12.25 -2.80
N LEU A 12 2.16 -12.50 -2.65
CA LEU A 12 1.26 -11.67 -1.84
C LEU A 12 1.48 -11.85 -0.33
N ALA A 13 1.93 -13.03 0.10
CA ALA A 13 2.16 -13.37 1.52
C ALA A 13 3.58 -13.11 2.02
N VAL A 14 4.54 -12.86 1.12
CA VAL A 14 5.94 -12.53 1.43
C VAL A 14 6.22 -11.03 1.25
N GLN A 15 5.28 -10.26 0.69
CA GLN A 15 5.37 -8.81 0.62
C GLN A 15 5.20 -8.20 2.01
N GLU A 16 6.21 -7.45 2.41
CA GLU A 16 6.25 -6.67 3.63
C GLU A 16 4.93 -5.88 3.81
N ASP A 17 4.29 -5.97 4.97
CA ASP A 17 3.00 -5.34 5.28
C ASP A 17 2.95 -3.83 4.92
N SER A 18 4.11 -3.14 4.90
CA SER A 18 4.23 -1.75 4.44
C SER A 18 3.88 -1.58 2.97
N GLN A 19 4.34 -2.47 2.09
CA GLN A 19 4.07 -2.43 0.65
C GLN A 19 2.59 -2.69 0.35
N ILE A 20 1.94 -3.57 1.14
CA ILE A 20 0.50 -3.83 1.00
C ILE A 20 -0.32 -2.57 1.35
N LEU A 21 0.01 -1.92 2.46
CA LEU A 21 -0.64 -0.67 2.86
C LEU A 21 -0.39 0.45 1.85
N ASP A 22 0.83 0.57 1.34
CA ASP A 22 1.19 1.55 0.31
C ASP A 22 0.40 1.34 -0.99
N ASN A 23 0.38 0.11 -1.51
CA ASN A 23 -0.39 -0.25 -2.69
C ASN A 23 -1.90 0.01 -2.50
N LEU A 24 -2.44 -0.24 -1.31
CA LEU A 24 -3.83 0.07 -0.97
C LEU A 24 -4.09 1.59 -0.96
N GLY A 25 -3.16 2.38 -0.42
CA GLY A 25 -3.21 3.84 -0.46
C GLY A 25 -3.25 4.37 -1.89
N VAL A 26 -2.36 3.90 -2.76
CA VAL A 26 -2.34 4.25 -4.20
C VAL A 26 -3.66 3.86 -4.89
N LEU A 27 -4.19 2.67 -4.60
CA LEU A 27 -5.48 2.22 -5.15
C LEU A 27 -6.63 3.17 -4.76
N TYR A 28 -6.69 3.59 -3.50
CA TYR A 28 -7.70 4.54 -3.05
C TYR A 28 -7.54 5.93 -3.68
N ILE A 29 -6.31 6.43 -3.85
CA ILE A 29 -6.05 7.67 -4.61
C ILE A 29 -6.60 7.54 -6.04
N SER A 30 -6.24 6.48 -6.75
CA SER A 30 -6.67 6.25 -8.15
C SER A 30 -8.19 6.10 -8.29
N SER A 31 -8.86 5.68 -7.23
CA SER A 31 -10.32 5.52 -7.15
C SER A 31 -11.04 6.77 -6.60
N SER A 32 -10.34 7.89 -6.45
CA SER A 32 -10.85 9.15 -5.86
C SER A 32 -11.37 9.02 -4.42
N LYS A 33 -10.96 7.97 -3.70
CA LYS A 33 -11.29 7.72 -2.28
C LYS A 33 -10.23 8.35 -1.38
N LEU A 34 -10.13 9.68 -1.43
CA LEU A 34 -9.01 10.41 -0.83
C LEU A 34 -8.96 10.31 0.70
N LYS A 35 -10.12 10.23 1.35
CA LYS A 35 -10.19 10.09 2.82
C LYS A 35 -9.65 8.73 3.27
N GLU A 36 -10.09 7.65 2.61
CA GLU A 36 -9.63 6.31 2.90
C GLU A 36 -8.13 6.15 2.57
N ALA A 37 -7.66 6.78 1.49
CA ALA A 37 -6.23 6.84 1.19
C ALA A 37 -5.43 7.50 2.32
N GLN A 38 -5.90 8.64 2.84
CA GLN A 38 -5.27 9.35 3.95
C GLN A 38 -5.19 8.45 5.19
N GLU A 39 -6.29 7.80 5.58
CA GLU A 39 -6.33 6.89 6.73
C GLU A 39 -5.33 5.73 6.60
N ILE A 40 -5.17 5.18 5.39
CA ILE A 40 -4.18 4.12 5.12
C ILE A 40 -2.75 4.62 5.27
N TYR A 41 -2.43 5.81 4.74
CA TYR A 41 -1.08 6.37 4.88
C TYR A 41 -0.75 6.80 6.32
N GLU A 42 -1.73 7.24 7.10
CA GLU A 42 -1.56 7.48 8.54
C GLU A 42 -1.24 6.18 9.29
N ILE A 43 -1.90 5.07 8.94
CA ILE A 43 -1.59 3.74 9.50
C ILE A 43 -0.18 3.28 9.07
N LEU A 44 0.18 3.48 7.80
CA LEU A 44 1.48 3.11 7.24
C LEU A 44 2.62 3.85 7.97
N ASP A 45 2.51 5.16 8.15
CA ASP A 45 3.53 5.97 8.86
C ASP A 45 3.65 5.56 10.33
N LYS A 46 2.53 5.24 10.99
CA LYS A 46 2.54 4.79 12.39
C LYS A 46 3.19 3.42 12.58
N LYS A 47 2.95 2.47 11.67
CA LYS A 47 3.48 1.09 11.79
C LYS A 47 4.87 0.93 11.20
N TYR A 48 5.19 1.68 10.15
CA TYR A 48 6.43 1.57 9.37
C TYR A 48 7.03 2.95 9.13
N PRO A 49 7.45 3.67 10.19
CA PRO A 49 7.94 5.06 10.08
C PRO A 49 9.19 5.21 9.19
N GLU A 50 9.94 4.12 8.98
CA GLU A 50 11.14 4.06 8.13
C GLU A 50 10.82 3.75 6.66
N TYR A 51 9.58 3.39 6.31
CA TYR A 51 9.18 3.07 4.94
C TYR A 51 8.99 4.35 4.12
N ARG A 52 10.05 4.74 3.39
CA ARG A 52 10.13 6.04 2.70
C ARG A 52 9.27 6.13 1.45
N GLU A 53 9.08 5.03 0.73
CA GLU A 53 8.27 5.00 -0.49
C GLU A 53 6.82 5.42 -0.20
N GLY A 54 6.24 4.94 0.89
CA GLY A 54 4.89 5.33 1.32
C GLY A 54 4.74 6.83 1.57
N LYS A 55 5.79 7.53 2.02
CA LYS A 55 5.75 8.99 2.20
C LYS A 55 5.74 9.74 0.88
N VAL A 56 6.42 9.21 -0.13
CA VAL A 56 6.41 9.77 -1.49
C VAL A 56 5.00 9.68 -2.07
N HIS A 57 4.36 8.51 -1.97
CA HIS A 57 3.00 8.34 -2.45
C HIS A 57 1.96 9.10 -1.61
N TYR A 58 2.16 9.21 -0.30
CA TYR A 58 1.25 9.99 0.55
C TYR A 58 1.17 11.46 0.13
N ASN A 59 2.31 12.06 -0.26
CA ASN A 59 2.35 13.45 -0.72
C ASN A 59 1.49 13.71 -1.97
N ILE A 60 1.18 12.68 -2.77
CA ILE A 60 0.30 12.81 -3.95
C ILE A 60 -1.11 13.29 -3.56
N LEU A 61 -1.57 13.04 -2.32
CA LEU A 61 -2.87 13.52 -1.85
C LEU A 61 -2.96 15.05 -1.75
N TYR A 62 -1.83 15.74 -1.69
CA TYR A 62 -1.77 17.18 -1.43
C TYR A 62 -1.21 18.01 -2.59
N MET A 63 -0.92 17.38 -3.74
CA MET A 63 -0.46 18.03 -4.97
C MET A 63 -1.62 18.21 -5.96
#